data_AF-A0A7K1FHS0-F1
#
_entry.id   AF-A0A7K1FHS0-F1
#
_cell.length_a   1.000
_cell.length_b   1.000
_cell.length_c   1.000
_cell.angle_alpha   90.00
_cell.angle_beta   90.00
_cell.angle_gamma   90.00
#
_symmetry.space_group_name_H-M   'P 1'
#
loop_
_entity.id
_entity.type
_entity.pdbx_description
1 polymer ?
#
loop_
_entity_poly.entity_id
_entity_poly.type
_entity_poly.pdbx_seq_one_letter_code
_entity_poly.pdbx_strand_id
1 'polypeptide(L)'
;MRVLKGWPVYLGAGLGLVVLQTLLIIGDPIAEVGWGFGLRVLASFLVVVLAVSAVVAAATDAAAGEPAAVRRPTMLFWVAGFGLLAIGAAVLSPWLVSVVLLLGVMVLPAVAVAAPVGSAFRAIGRVPLRAVLAVLGFVLLAVISWVLALMLGFFVTGLAGAALTWLWFGLLLVLVQRWWCGIYHRGSAVANRDVTAVDA
;
A
#
# COMPACT_ATOMS: atom_id res chain seq x y z
N MET A 1 22.92 -9.93 5.34
CA MET A 1 21.91 -9.11 6.07
C MET A 1 21.01 -8.28 5.12
N ARG A 2 20.48 -8.83 4.01
CA ARG A 2 19.57 -8.07 3.10
C ARG A 2 18.16 -7.82 3.67
N VAL A 3 17.76 -8.56 4.72
CA VAL A 3 16.43 -8.48 5.35
C VAL A 3 16.17 -7.13 6.02
N LEU A 4 17.22 -6.42 6.46
CA LEU A 4 17.15 -5.13 7.18
C LEU A 4 17.09 -3.90 6.27
N LYS A 5 17.38 -4.03 4.97
CA LYS A 5 17.38 -2.89 4.03
C LYS A 5 15.94 -2.37 3.87
N GLY A 6 15.73 -1.09 4.20
CA GLY A 6 14.42 -0.41 4.15
C GLY A 6 13.64 -0.36 5.47
N TRP A 7 14.05 -1.10 6.51
CA TRP A 7 13.35 -1.08 7.82
C TRP A 7 13.22 0.28 8.48
N PRO A 8 14.24 1.16 8.46
CA PRO A 8 14.09 2.51 8.99
C PRO A 8 12.98 3.30 8.27
N VAL A 9 12.82 3.10 6.96
CA VAL A 9 11.76 3.76 6.17
C VAL A 9 10.40 3.16 6.50
N TYR A 10 10.29 1.84 6.64
CA TYR A 10 9.02 1.21 7.04
C TYR A 10 8.58 1.64 8.44
N LEU A 11 9.53 1.69 9.39
CA LEU A 11 9.26 2.17 10.75
C LEU A 11 8.89 3.65 10.74
N GLY A 12 9.65 4.50 10.04
CA GLY A 12 9.36 5.93 9.93
C GLY A 12 8.01 6.21 9.27
N ALA A 13 7.72 5.56 8.13
CA ALA A 13 6.45 5.72 7.43
C ALA A 13 5.27 5.15 8.21
N GLY A 14 5.42 3.97 8.82
CA GLY A 14 4.38 3.33 9.62
C GLY A 14 4.08 4.09 10.90
N LEU A 15 5.11 4.45 11.69
CA LEU A 15 4.94 5.25 12.91
C LEU A 15 4.44 6.65 12.60
N GLY A 16 4.97 7.29 11.56
CA GLY A 16 4.50 8.61 11.10
C GLY A 16 3.04 8.59 10.70
N LEU A 17 2.61 7.56 9.94
CA LEU A 17 1.20 7.34 9.60
C LEU A 17 0.33 7.22 10.85
N VAL A 18 0.72 6.35 11.79
CA VAL A 18 -0.03 6.12 13.03
C VAL A 18 -0.19 7.41 13.83
N VAL A 19 0.93 8.10 14.09
CA VAL A 19 0.93 9.33 14.90
C VAL A 19 0.11 10.42 14.22
N LEU A 20 0.38 10.74 12.96
CA LEU A 20 -0.29 11.83 12.25
C LEU A 20 -1.78 11.58 12.12
N GLN A 21 -2.19 10.34 11.78
CA GLN A 21 -3.61 10.02 11.66
C GLN A 21 -4.33 10.05 13.01
N THR A 22 -3.67 9.65 14.09
CA THR A 22 -4.22 9.74 15.44
C THR A 22 -4.39 11.20 15.87
N LEU A 23 -3.41 12.06 15.55
CA LEU A 23 -3.47 13.49 15.85
C LEU A 23 -4.59 14.21 15.09
N LEU A 24 -4.89 13.82 13.85
CA LEU A 24 -5.94 14.45 13.04
C LEU A 24 -7.35 14.28 13.62
N ILE A 25 -7.54 13.32 14.53
CA ILE A 25 -8.81 13.05 15.22
C ILE A 25 -8.94 13.90 16.51
N ILE A 26 -7.85 14.51 16.99
CA ILE A 26 -7.88 15.34 18.21
C ILE A 26 -8.65 16.64 17.93
N GLY A 27 -9.55 16.99 18.85
CA GLY A 27 -10.25 18.27 18.83
C GLY A 27 -11.43 18.36 17.85
N ASP A 28 -11.96 17.24 17.37
CA ASP A 28 -13.24 17.20 16.66
C ASP A 28 -13.94 15.84 16.86
N PRO A 29 -14.57 15.62 18.03
CA PRO A 29 -15.21 14.34 18.35
C PRO A 29 -16.55 14.14 17.62
N ILE A 30 -17.12 15.19 17.04
CA ILE A 30 -18.40 15.18 16.31
C ILE A 30 -18.14 15.85 14.97
N ALA A 31 -18.07 15.07 13.89
CA ALA A 31 -17.77 15.59 12.56
C ALA A 31 -18.83 16.62 12.12
N GLU A 32 -18.55 17.90 12.36
CA GLU A 32 -19.37 18.99 11.86
C GLU A 32 -18.98 19.27 10.40
N VAL A 33 -19.98 19.35 9.53
CA VAL A 33 -19.76 19.66 8.12
C VAL A 33 -19.28 21.10 8.00
N GLY A 34 -17.98 21.28 7.85
CA GLY A 34 -17.34 22.58 7.75
C GLY A 34 -15.94 22.53 7.15
N TRP A 35 -15.35 23.71 6.90
CA TRP A 35 -14.01 23.84 6.31
C TRP A 35 -12.93 23.10 7.12
N GLY A 36 -13.05 23.10 8.46
CA GLY A 36 -12.13 22.38 9.34
C GLY A 36 -12.12 20.87 9.10
N PHE A 37 -13.29 20.25 8.92
CA PHE A 37 -13.42 18.84 8.59
C PHE A 37 -12.78 18.53 7.22
N GLY A 38 -13.08 19.36 6.20
CA GLY A 38 -12.51 19.19 4.85
C GLY A 38 -10.97 19.25 4.84
N LEU A 39 -10.38 20.18 5.59
CA LEU A 39 -8.91 20.28 5.73
C LEU A 39 -8.30 19.06 6.41
N ARG A 40 -8.95 18.50 7.44
CA ARG A 40 -8.48 17.27 8.12
C ARG A 40 -8.55 16.05 7.21
N VAL A 41 -9.63 15.92 6.44
CA VAL A 41 -9.78 14.85 5.44
C VAL A 41 -8.67 14.95 4.39
N LEU A 42 -8.42 16.16 3.86
CA LEU A 42 -7.34 16.37 2.90
C LEU A 42 -5.96 16.05 3.51
N ALA A 43 -5.69 16.51 4.73
CA ALA A 43 -4.45 16.22 5.44
C ALA A 43 -4.27 14.71 5.65
N SER A 44 -5.32 14.01 6.10
CA SER A 44 -5.33 12.56 6.28
C SER A 44 -5.01 11.83 4.97
N PHE A 45 -5.65 12.25 3.87
CA PHE A 45 -5.40 11.69 2.56
C PHE A 45 -3.95 11.88 2.12
N LEU A 46 -3.39 13.09 2.28
CA LEU A 46 -1.99 13.37 1.95
C LEU A 46 -1.03 12.53 2.78
N VAL A 47 -1.29 12.34 4.08
CA VAL A 47 -0.49 11.47 4.95
C VAL A 47 -0.48 10.03 4.43
N VAL A 48 -1.64 9.48 4.04
CA VAL A 48 -1.71 8.13 3.44
C VAL A 48 -0.91 8.07 2.15
N VAL A 49 -1.08 9.04 1.25
CA VAL A 49 -0.37 9.07 -0.04
C VAL A 49 1.15 9.07 0.16
N LEU A 50 1.64 9.89 1.08
CA LEU A 50 3.07 9.97 1.40
C LEU A 50 3.57 8.66 2.02
N ALA A 51 2.84 8.10 2.99
CA ALA A 51 3.22 6.85 3.66
C ALA A 51 3.28 5.67 2.68
N VAL A 52 2.24 5.50 1.86
CA VAL A 52 2.19 4.44 0.82
C VAL A 52 3.33 4.63 -0.17
N SER A 53 3.57 5.85 -0.66
CA SER A 53 4.66 6.10 -1.61
C SER A 53 6.03 5.77 -1.03
N ALA A 54 6.28 6.14 0.23
CA ALA A 54 7.51 5.82 0.95
C ALA A 54 7.70 4.30 1.11
N VAL A 55 6.64 3.58 1.53
CA VAL A 55 6.68 2.12 1.70
C VAL A 55 6.94 1.41 0.39
N VAL A 56 6.25 1.79 -0.69
CA VAL A 56 6.43 1.16 -1.99
C VAL A 56 7.85 1.38 -2.52
N ALA A 57 8.38 2.60 -2.40
CA ALA A 57 9.74 2.88 -2.82
C ALA A 57 10.75 2.06 -2.03
N ALA A 58 10.64 2.01 -0.70
CA ALA A 58 11.53 1.20 0.13
C ALA A 58 11.42 -0.31 -0.17
N ALA A 59 10.22 -0.80 -0.46
CA ALA A 59 9.98 -2.19 -0.85
C ALA A 59 10.60 -2.52 -2.21
N THR A 60 10.52 -1.58 -3.16
CA THR A 60 11.11 -1.69 -4.48
C THR A 60 12.63 -1.68 -4.38
N ASP A 61 13.23 -0.75 -3.63
CA ASP A 61 14.68 -0.66 -3.41
C ASP A 61 15.26 -1.91 -2.74
N ALA A 62 14.52 -2.46 -1.77
CA ALA A 62 14.91 -3.67 -1.09
C ALA A 62 14.88 -4.89 -2.04
N ALA A 63 13.99 -4.87 -3.04
CA ALA A 63 13.84 -5.96 -4.00
C ALA A 63 14.77 -5.81 -5.23
N ALA A 64 14.97 -4.59 -5.74
CA ALA A 64 15.78 -4.27 -6.91
C ALA A 64 17.26 -4.07 -6.57
N GLY A 65 17.58 -3.57 -5.37
CA GLY A 65 18.94 -3.23 -4.95
C GLY A 65 19.37 -1.79 -5.23
N GLU A 66 18.62 -1.04 -6.04
CA GLU A 66 18.88 0.36 -6.44
C GLU A 66 18.12 1.38 -5.56
N PRO A 67 18.56 2.65 -5.46
CA PRO A 67 17.96 3.67 -4.59
C PRO A 67 16.66 4.36 -5.09
N ALA A 68 15.85 4.76 -4.10
CA ALA A 68 14.42 5.10 -4.06
C ALA A 68 13.74 5.97 -5.12
N ALA A 69 12.62 5.43 -5.59
CA ALA A 69 11.56 6.02 -6.41
C ALA A 69 10.68 7.10 -5.75
N VAL A 70 10.80 7.39 -4.44
CA VAL A 70 9.95 8.39 -3.72
C VAL A 70 9.99 9.76 -4.40
N ARG A 71 11.12 10.11 -5.03
CA ARG A 71 11.32 11.40 -5.70
C ARG A 71 10.55 11.54 -7.02
N ARG A 72 9.84 10.50 -7.47
CA ARG A 72 9.13 10.53 -8.75
C ARG A 72 7.71 11.08 -8.56
N PRO A 73 7.36 12.25 -9.13
CA PRO A 73 6.02 12.82 -9.00
C PRO A 73 4.93 11.89 -9.55
N THR A 74 5.27 11.07 -10.56
CA THR A 74 4.37 10.05 -11.11
C THR A 74 3.89 9.05 -10.05
N MET A 75 4.74 8.69 -9.09
CA MET A 75 4.36 7.74 -8.03
C MET A 75 3.26 8.31 -7.14
N LEU A 76 3.41 9.57 -6.72
CA LEU A 76 2.41 10.26 -5.91
C LEU A 76 1.08 10.35 -6.66
N PHE A 77 1.11 10.62 -7.97
CA PHE A 77 -0.09 10.66 -8.80
C PHE A 77 -0.81 9.30 -8.85
N TRP A 78 -0.09 8.19 -9.04
CA TRP A 78 -0.69 6.86 -9.05
C TRP A 78 -1.26 6.47 -7.69
N VAL A 79 -0.52 6.72 -6.61
CA VAL A 79 -0.99 6.43 -5.24
C VAL A 79 -2.22 7.28 -4.90
N ALA A 80 -2.20 8.57 -5.23
CA ALA A 80 -3.36 9.45 -5.05
C ALA A 80 -4.54 9.00 -5.91
N GLY A 81 -4.31 8.62 -7.17
CA GLY A 81 -5.35 8.10 -8.07
C GLY A 81 -6.01 6.84 -7.53
N PHE A 82 -5.22 5.86 -7.08
CA PHE A 82 -5.76 4.66 -6.41
C PHE A 82 -6.47 4.99 -5.10
N GLY A 83 -5.97 5.97 -4.33
CA GLY A 83 -6.63 6.44 -3.11
C GLY A 83 -8.01 7.06 -3.39
N LEU A 84 -8.10 7.96 -4.37
CA LEU A 84 -9.37 8.56 -4.79
C LEU A 84 -10.34 7.51 -5.36
N LEU A 85 -9.83 6.56 -6.16
CA LEU A 85 -10.62 5.46 -6.68
C LEU A 85 -11.15 4.56 -5.55
N ALA A 86 -10.32 4.29 -4.53
CA ALA A 86 -10.73 3.52 -3.36
C ALA A 86 -11.81 4.24 -2.54
N ILE A 87 -11.70 5.56 -2.37
CA ILE A 87 -12.74 6.39 -1.73
C ILE A 87 -14.05 6.30 -2.51
N GLY A 88 -14.01 6.49 -3.83
CA GLY A 88 -15.20 6.37 -4.68
C GLY A 88 -15.81 4.95 -4.66
N ALA A 89 -14.96 3.92 -4.68
CA ALA A 89 -15.37 2.53 -4.56
C ALA A 89 -16.06 2.24 -3.22
N ALA A 90 -15.57 2.81 -2.11
CA ALA A 90 -16.14 2.64 -0.78
C ALA A 90 -17.59 3.14 -0.68
N VAL A 91 -17.94 4.19 -1.44
CA VAL A 91 -19.31 4.72 -1.51
C VAL A 91 -20.27 3.71 -2.14
N LEU A 92 -19.81 2.98 -3.15
CA LEU A 92 -20.62 1.98 -3.86
C LEU A 92 -20.70 0.66 -3.08
N SER A 93 -19.57 0.19 -2.58
CA SER A 93 -19.49 -1.01 -1.76
C SER A 93 -18.14 -1.06 -1.03
N PRO A 94 -18.14 -1.29 0.29
CA PRO A 94 -16.91 -1.46 1.05
C PRO A 94 -15.98 -2.57 0.52
N TRP A 95 -16.53 -3.60 -0.13
CA TRP A 95 -15.75 -4.70 -0.71
C TRP A 95 -14.96 -4.29 -1.95
N LEU A 96 -15.42 -3.28 -2.69
CA LEU A 96 -14.70 -2.77 -3.87
C LEU A 96 -13.37 -2.11 -3.49
N VAL A 97 -13.25 -1.59 -2.26
CA VAL A 97 -11.98 -1.05 -1.74
C VAL A 97 -10.88 -2.10 -1.81
N SER A 98 -11.16 -3.33 -1.39
CA SER A 98 -10.17 -4.42 -1.43
C SER A 98 -9.72 -4.74 -2.87
N VAL A 99 -10.63 -4.65 -3.85
CA VAL A 99 -10.29 -4.84 -5.27
C VAL A 99 -9.38 -3.73 -5.77
N VAL A 100 -9.69 -2.47 -5.46
CA VAL A 100 -8.86 -1.32 -5.84
C VAL A 100 -7.47 -1.41 -5.19
N LEU A 101 -7.40 -1.77 -3.92
CA LEU A 101 -6.14 -1.95 -3.20
C LEU A 101 -5.31 -3.09 -3.80
N LEU A 102 -5.94 -4.21 -4.18
CA LEU A 102 -5.26 -5.32 -4.84
C LEU A 102 -4.62 -4.87 -6.16
N LEU A 103 -5.38 -4.15 -7.00
CA LEU A 103 -4.85 -3.60 -8.25
C LEU A 103 -3.70 -2.62 -7.98
N GLY A 104 -3.83 -1.78 -6.96
CA GLY A 104 -2.78 -0.86 -6.53
C GLY A 104 -1.49 -1.61 -6.19
N VAL A 105 -1.53 -2.58 -5.28
CA VAL A 105 -0.32 -3.31 -4.86
C VAL A 105 0.31 -4.13 -5.99
N MET A 106 -0.48 -4.57 -6.98
CA MET A 106 0.02 -5.24 -8.19
C MET A 106 0.75 -4.27 -9.14
N VAL A 107 0.23 -3.06 -9.33
CA VAL A 107 0.72 -2.10 -10.34
C VAL A 107 1.83 -1.20 -9.81
N LEU A 108 1.75 -0.80 -8.53
CA LEU A 108 2.68 0.15 -7.92
C LEU A 108 4.17 -0.25 -7.99
N PRO A 109 4.58 -1.53 -7.93
CA PRO A 109 5.97 -1.93 -8.15
C PRO A 109 6.51 -1.56 -9.55
N ALA A 110 5.69 -1.71 -10.59
CA ALA A 110 6.09 -1.33 -11.95
C ALA A 110 6.20 0.18 -12.10
N VAL A 111 5.26 0.93 -11.50
CA VAL A 111 5.30 2.39 -11.46
C VAL A 111 6.54 2.90 -10.73
N ALA A 112 6.93 2.26 -9.62
CA ALA A 112 8.11 2.63 -8.86
C ALA A 112 9.38 2.61 -9.73
N VAL A 113 9.52 1.60 -10.60
CA VAL A 113 10.66 1.48 -11.52
C VAL A 113 10.45 2.20 -12.87
N ALA A 114 9.35 2.95 -13.04
CA ALA A 114 8.92 3.56 -14.31
C ALA A 114 8.80 2.57 -15.48
N ALA A 115 8.43 1.33 -15.18
CA ALA A 115 8.05 0.36 -16.21
C ALA A 115 6.57 0.56 -16.60
N PRO A 116 6.18 0.20 -17.84
CA PRO A 116 4.78 0.23 -18.24
C PRO A 116 3.90 -0.66 -17.34
N VAL A 117 2.67 -0.26 -17.06
CA VAL A 117 1.75 -1.02 -16.18
C VAL A 117 1.54 -2.46 -16.67
N GLY A 118 1.49 -2.68 -17.98
CA GLY A 118 1.38 -4.02 -18.56
C GLY A 118 2.58 -4.95 -18.22
N SER A 119 3.72 -4.41 -17.79
CA SER A 119 4.83 -5.22 -17.28
C SER A 119 4.51 -5.90 -15.95
N ALA A 120 3.69 -5.29 -15.09
CA ALA A 120 3.29 -5.87 -13.82
C ALA A 120 2.51 -7.17 -14.04
N PHE A 121 1.49 -7.12 -14.90
CA PHE A 121 0.66 -8.28 -15.22
C PHE A 121 1.45 -9.38 -15.93
N ARG A 122 2.36 -9.00 -16.85
CA ARG A 122 3.27 -9.97 -17.49
C ARG A 122 4.18 -10.65 -16.47
N ALA A 123 4.79 -9.89 -15.55
CA ALA A 123 5.64 -10.43 -14.50
C ALA A 123 4.86 -11.40 -13.59
N ILE A 124 3.64 -11.04 -13.20
CA ILE A 124 2.74 -11.89 -12.42
C ILE A 124 2.44 -13.20 -13.16
N GLY A 125 2.17 -13.14 -14.46
CA GLY A 125 1.94 -14.31 -15.31
C GLY A 125 3.12 -15.28 -15.38
N ARG A 126 4.35 -14.84 -15.09
CA ARG A 126 5.55 -15.70 -15.06
C ARG A 126 5.75 -16.44 -13.72
N VAL A 127 5.01 -16.07 -12.68
CA VAL A 127 5.10 -16.72 -11.35
C VAL A 127 3.70 -17.02 -10.79
N PRO A 128 2.86 -17.77 -11.52
CA PRO A 128 1.41 -17.86 -11.27
C PRO A 128 1.08 -18.44 -9.89
N LEU A 129 1.78 -19.49 -9.46
CA LEU A 129 1.53 -20.10 -8.15
C LEU A 129 1.74 -19.09 -7.00
N ARG A 130 2.80 -18.29 -7.07
CA ARG A 130 3.08 -17.27 -6.04
C ARG A 130 2.08 -16.13 -6.08
N ALA A 131 1.63 -15.76 -7.27
CA ALA A 131 0.58 -14.76 -7.44
C ALA A 131 -0.75 -15.23 -6.86
N VAL A 132 -1.16 -16.48 -7.13
CA VAL A 132 -2.37 -17.08 -6.54
C VAL A 132 -2.27 -17.09 -5.01
N LEU A 133 -1.15 -17.55 -4.45
CA LEU A 133 -0.93 -17.52 -3.00
C LEU A 133 -0.97 -16.11 -2.41
N ALA A 134 -0.45 -15.10 -3.13
CA ALA A 134 -0.50 -13.71 -2.69
C ALA A 134 -1.91 -13.13 -2.74
N VAL A 135 -2.71 -13.48 -3.76
CA VAL A 135 -4.12 -13.09 -3.84
C VAL A 135 -4.92 -13.75 -2.73
N LEU A 136 -4.76 -15.05 -2.50
CA LEU A 136 -5.43 -15.76 -1.40
C LEU A 136 -5.03 -15.18 -0.04
N GLY A 137 -3.75 -14.90 0.16
CA GLY A 137 -3.24 -14.23 1.36
C GLY A 137 -3.84 -12.84 1.54
N PHE A 138 -3.94 -12.05 0.46
CA PHE A 138 -4.57 -10.72 0.49
C PHE A 138 -6.05 -10.80 0.85
N VAL A 139 -6.80 -11.73 0.27
CA VAL A 139 -8.22 -11.95 0.59
C VAL A 139 -8.39 -12.34 2.06
N LEU A 140 -7.57 -13.26 2.56
CA LEU A 140 -7.59 -13.65 3.97
C LEU A 140 -7.29 -12.45 4.89
N LEU A 141 -6.26 -11.65 4.56
CA LEU A 141 -5.93 -10.45 5.31
C LEU A 141 -7.04 -9.40 5.26
N ALA A 142 -7.76 -9.27 4.14
CA ALA A 142 -8.91 -8.37 4.02
C ALA A 142 -10.05 -8.81 4.95
N VAL A 143 -10.37 -10.12 5.00
CA VAL A 143 -11.38 -10.66 5.93
C VAL A 143 -10.97 -10.46 7.39
N ILE A 144 -9.71 -10.76 7.74
CA ILE A 144 -9.18 -10.52 9.09
C ILE A 144 -9.26 -9.04 9.45
N SER A 145 -8.89 -8.16 8.53
CA SER A 145 -8.94 -6.70 8.74
C SER A 145 -10.35 -6.21 8.96
N TRP A 146 -11.33 -6.79 8.26
CA TRP A 146 -12.74 -6.50 8.47
C TRP A 146 -13.19 -6.84 9.89
N VAL A 147 -12.91 -8.07 10.32
CA VAL A 147 -13.24 -8.53 11.68
C VAL A 147 -12.54 -7.65 12.71
N LEU A 148 -11.26 -7.35 12.52
CA LEU A 148 -10.50 -6.52 13.45
C LEU A 148 -11.00 -5.07 13.49
N ALA A 149 -11.34 -4.49 12.34
CA ALA A 149 -11.90 -3.14 12.27
C ALA A 149 -13.25 -3.07 13.00
N LEU A 150 -14.10 -4.08 12.87
CA LEU A 150 -15.35 -4.19 13.63
C LEU A 150 -15.07 -4.31 15.14
N MET A 151 -14.16 -5.22 15.53
CA MET A 151 -13.78 -5.38 16.94
C MET A 151 -13.24 -4.09 17.54
N LEU A 152 -12.34 -3.40 16.85
CA LEU A 152 -11.79 -2.12 17.28
C LEU A 152 -12.88 -1.05 17.36
N GLY A 153 -13.75 -0.94 16.35
CA GLY A 153 -14.86 0.01 16.34
C GLY A 153 -15.87 -0.21 17.47
N PHE A 154 -16.16 -1.46 17.84
CA PHE A 154 -17.11 -1.79 18.90
C PHE A 154 -16.52 -1.75 20.31
N PHE A 155 -15.28 -2.21 20.49
CA PHE A 155 -14.70 -2.42 21.84
C PHE A 155 -13.64 -1.39 22.23
N VAL A 156 -12.98 -0.75 21.26
CA VAL A 156 -11.87 0.18 21.52
C VAL A 156 -12.16 1.50 20.84
N THR A 157 -12.89 2.38 21.51
CA THR A 157 -13.31 3.67 20.94
C THR A 157 -12.27 4.78 21.17
N GLY A 158 -12.39 5.86 20.39
CA GLY A 158 -11.57 7.07 20.55
C GLY A 158 -10.13 6.91 20.04
N LEU A 159 -9.21 7.64 20.67
CA LEU A 159 -7.80 7.72 20.26
C LEU A 159 -7.09 6.37 20.18
N ALA A 160 -7.35 5.48 21.15
CA ALA A 160 -6.74 4.16 21.19
C ALA A 160 -7.19 3.29 20.00
N GLY A 161 -8.48 3.31 19.67
CA GLY A 161 -9.02 2.59 18.53
C GLY A 161 -8.45 3.07 17.20
N ALA A 162 -8.36 4.39 17.05
CA ALA A 162 -7.75 5.00 15.88
C ALA A 162 -6.28 4.58 15.74
N ALA A 163 -5.48 4.72 16.80
CA ALA A 163 -4.06 4.35 16.78
C ALA A 163 -3.85 2.89 16.41
N LEU A 164 -4.63 1.96 16.99
CA LEU A 164 -4.56 0.53 16.68
C LEU A 164 -4.97 0.22 15.24
N THR A 165 -6.01 0.91 14.74
CA THR A 165 -6.48 0.75 13.35
C THR A 165 -5.39 1.18 12.36
N TRP A 166 -4.79 2.34 12.57
CA TRP A 166 -3.71 2.83 11.70
C TRP A 166 -2.44 2.01 11.82
N LEU A 167 -2.14 1.47 13.01
CA LEU A 167 -1.00 0.58 13.22
C LEU A 167 -1.19 -0.73 12.44
N TRP A 168 -2.38 -1.32 12.52
CA TRP A 168 -2.73 -2.51 11.77
C TRP A 168 -2.62 -2.30 10.26
N PHE A 169 -3.25 -1.26 9.72
CA PHE A 169 -3.19 -0.98 8.28
C PHE A 169 -1.79 -0.59 7.81
N GLY A 170 -1.02 0.15 8.62
CA GLY A 170 0.39 0.46 8.32
C GLY A 170 1.25 -0.81 8.24
N LEU A 171 1.05 -1.76 9.16
CA LEU A 171 1.75 -3.05 9.12
C LEU A 171 1.38 -3.86 7.88
N LEU A 172 0.08 -3.97 7.57
CA LEU A 172 -0.40 -4.69 6.39
C LEU A 172 0.14 -4.08 5.10
N LEU A 173 0.13 -2.75 4.99
CA LEU A 173 0.70 -2.04 3.86
C LEU A 173 2.16 -2.45 3.62
N VAL A 174 2.99 -2.46 4.67
CA VAL A 174 4.40 -2.87 4.55
C VAL A 174 4.54 -4.34 4.13
N LEU A 175 3.81 -5.25 4.76
CA LEU A 175 3.92 -6.68 4.48
C LEU A 175 3.44 -7.03 3.07
N VAL A 176 2.26 -6.57 2.71
CA VAL A 176 1.64 -6.82 1.40
C VAL A 176 2.50 -6.20 0.30
N GLN A 177 2.95 -4.95 0.46
CA GLN A 177 3.75 -4.29 -0.56
C GLN A 177 5.10 -4.95 -0.76
N ARG A 178 5.80 -5.36 0.31
CA ARG A 178 7.06 -6.10 0.20
C ARG A 178 6.88 -7.42 -0.53
N TRP A 179 5.79 -8.12 -0.26
CA TRP A 179 5.51 -9.40 -0.91
C TRP A 179 5.26 -9.22 -2.41
N TRP A 180 4.42 -8.25 -2.79
CA TRP A 180 4.11 -7.95 -4.19
C TRP A 180 5.31 -7.41 -4.98
N CYS A 181 6.12 -6.50 -4.40
CA CYS A 181 7.39 -6.10 -5.01
C CYS A 181 8.28 -7.33 -5.27
N GLY A 182 8.37 -8.25 -4.30
CA GLY A 182 9.14 -9.47 -4.46
C GLY A 182 8.60 -10.43 -5.55
N ILE A 183 7.29 -10.42 -5.82
CA ILE A 183 6.67 -11.18 -6.92
C ILE A 183 7.01 -10.52 -8.25
N TYR A 184 6.79 -9.21 -8.36
CA TYR A 184 7.07 -8.43 -9.56
C TYR A 184 8.53 -8.59 -10.02
N HIS A 185 9.50 -8.32 -9.15
CA HIS A 185 10.92 -8.40 -9.53
C HIS A 185 11.35 -9.81 -9.94
N ARG A 186 10.79 -10.86 -9.31
CA ARG A 186 11.07 -12.24 -9.71
C ARG A 186 10.47 -12.58 -11.07
N GLY A 187 9.22 -12.18 -11.31
CA GLY A 187 8.58 -12.36 -12.61
C GLY A 187 9.34 -11.64 -13.73
N SER A 188 9.78 -10.41 -13.48
CA SER A 188 10.60 -9.63 -14.42
C SER A 188 11.97 -10.26 -14.66
N ALA A 189 12.61 -10.82 -13.63
CA ALA A 189 13.88 -11.53 -13.78
C ALA A 189 13.76 -12.80 -14.63
N VAL A 190 12.66 -13.56 -14.50
CA VAL A 190 12.37 -14.71 -15.38
C VAL A 190 12.19 -14.23 -16.82
N ALA A 191 11.40 -13.17 -17.03
CA ALA A 191 11.17 -12.62 -18.37
C ALA A 191 12.47 -12.17 -19.06
N ASN A 192 13.40 -11.55 -18.33
CA ASN A 192 14.68 -11.10 -18.90
C ASN A 192 15.59 -12.27 -19.31
N ARG A 193 15.58 -13.38 -18.55
CA ARG A 193 16.41 -14.56 -18.88
C ARG A 193 15.98 -15.20 -20.19
N ASP A 194 14.67 -15.28 -20.43
CA ASP A 194 14.14 -15.86 -21.66
C ASP A 194 14.56 -15.05 -22.90
N VAL A 195 14.62 -13.73 -22.79
CA VAL A 195 15.11 -12.86 -23.88
C VAL A 195 16.59 -13.16 -24.16
N THR A 196 17.43 -13.18 -23.11
CA THR A 196 18.88 -13.45 -23.28
C THR A 196 19.21 -14.85 -23.79
N ALA A 197 18.31 -15.83 -23.59
CA ALA A 197 18.49 -17.20 -24.07
C ALA A 197 18.11 -17.39 -25.54
N VAL A 198 17.28 -16.50 -26.10
CA VAL A 198 16.92 -16.50 -27.52
C VAL A 198 18.01 -15.83 -28.36
N ASP A 199 18.75 -14.89 -27.76
CA ASP A 199 19.80 -14.12 -28.43
C ASP A 199 21.20 -14.79 -28.38
N ALA A 200 21.31 -15.97 -27.74
CA ALA A 200 22.56 -16.72 -27.56
C ALA A 200 22.62 -17.97 -28.45
#